data_AF-A0A8S2Y6A5-F1
#
_entry.id   AF-A0A8S2Y6A5-F1
#
_cell.length_a   1.000
_cell.length_b   1.000
_cell.length_c   1.000
_cell.angle_alpha   90.00
_cell.angle_beta   90.00
_cell.angle_gamma   90.00
#
_symmetry.space_group_name_H-M   'P 1'
#
loop_
_entity.id
_entity.type
_entity.pdbx_description
1 polymer ?
#
loop_
_entity_poly.entity_id
_entity_poly.type
_entity_poly.pdbx_seq_one_letter_code
_entity_poly.pdbx_strand_id
1 'polypeptide(L)'
;IPNDNQAKQELVEKCLEYYHGNQSQIKFIEEFKQSYKPEDAIKWYTKPAFVYKLISKVLRTEDIEQLCIFRYFISDLCENLKKEYQIIKENFDIITVSWWTIAR
;
A
#
# COMPACT_ATOMS: atom_id res chain seq x y z
N ILE A 1 -2.82 12.39 -11.45
CA ILE A 1 -4.01 12.54 -10.59
C ILE A 1 -3.52 12.96 -9.21
N PRO A 2 -4.09 13.98 -8.55
CA PRO A 2 -3.62 14.45 -7.25
C PRO A 2 -3.70 13.34 -6.19
N ASN A 3 -2.63 13.20 -5.40
CA ASN A 3 -2.53 12.30 -4.25
C ASN A 3 -2.55 13.14 -2.97
N ASP A 4 -3.71 13.74 -2.66
CA ASP A 4 -3.88 14.74 -1.61
C ASP A 4 -4.90 14.29 -0.54
N ASN A 5 -5.22 15.20 0.39
CA ASN A 5 -6.18 14.91 1.47
C ASN A 5 -7.59 14.58 0.95
N GLN A 6 -7.99 15.12 -0.21
CA GLN A 6 -9.26 14.78 -0.82
C GLN A 6 -9.26 13.33 -1.31
N ALA A 7 -8.18 12.92 -1.99
CA ALA A 7 -7.99 11.52 -2.40
C ALA A 7 -8.02 10.55 -1.20
N LYS A 8 -7.42 10.94 -0.07
CA LYS A 8 -7.48 10.17 1.18
C LYS A 8 -8.91 10.06 1.71
N GLN A 9 -9.66 11.15 1.68
CA GLN A 9 -11.05 11.18 2.15
C GLN A 9 -11.94 10.29 1.28
N GLU A 10 -11.84 10.39 -0.05
CA GLU A 10 -12.56 9.54 -1.01
C GLU A 10 -12.31 8.04 -0.74
N LEU A 11 -11.05 7.67 -0.52
CA LEU A 11 -10.68 6.29 -0.16
C LEU A 11 -11.35 5.85 1.14
N VAL A 12 -11.30 6.69 2.18
CA VAL A 12 -11.85 6.35 3.51
C VAL A 12 -13.37 6.19 3.44
N GLU A 13 -14.07 7.11 2.78
CA GLU A 13 -15.52 7.06 2.58
C GLU A 13 -15.91 5.77 1.85
N LYS A 14 -15.19 5.42 0.78
CA LYS A 14 -15.45 4.17 0.04
C LYS A 14 -15.25 2.92 0.89
N CYS A 15 -14.26 2.94 1.79
CA CYS A 15 -14.03 1.84 2.71
C CYS A 15 -15.15 1.73 3.76
N LEU A 16 -15.64 2.86 4.30
CA LEU A 16 -16.74 2.89 5.26
C LEU A 16 -18.05 2.39 4.63
N GLU A 17 -18.33 2.75 3.37
CA GLU A 17 -19.45 2.21 2.60
C GLU A 17 -19.36 0.69 2.45
N TYR A 18 -18.20 0.18 2.02
CA TYR A 18 -18.01 -1.24 1.77
C TYR A 18 -18.12 -2.09 3.05
N TYR A 19 -17.62 -1.58 4.18
CA TYR A 19 -17.61 -2.25 5.46
C TYR A 19 -18.75 -1.82 6.40
N HIS A 20 -19.81 -1.26 5.85
CA HIS A 20 -20.97 -0.84 6.62
C HIS A 20 -21.47 -1.98 7.55
N GLY A 21 -21.66 -1.65 8.83
CA GLY A 21 -22.06 -2.61 9.87
C GLY A 21 -20.94 -3.50 10.43
N ASN A 22 -19.74 -3.51 9.83
CA ASN A 22 -18.59 -4.23 10.36
C ASN A 22 -17.74 -3.34 11.28
N GLN A 23 -18.13 -3.27 12.55
CA GLN A 23 -17.50 -2.41 13.57
C GLN A 23 -15.98 -2.62 13.71
N SER A 24 -15.50 -3.86 13.54
CA SER A 24 -14.07 -4.16 13.59
C SER A 24 -13.32 -3.50 12.43
N GLN A 25 -13.85 -3.58 11.22
CA GLN A 25 -13.23 -2.95 10.04
C GLN A 25 -13.35 -1.43 10.09
N ILE A 26 -14.50 -0.90 10.54
CA ILE A 26 -14.69 0.55 10.76
C ILE A 26 -13.62 1.11 11.70
N LYS A 27 -13.31 0.41 12.81
CA LYS A 27 -12.24 0.84 13.73
C LYS A 27 -10.87 0.91 13.04
N PHE A 28 -10.54 -0.07 12.19
CA PHE A 28 -9.29 -0.03 11.42
C PHE A 28 -9.26 1.11 10.40
N ILE A 29 -10.39 1.43 9.78
CA ILE A 29 -10.51 2.53 8.82
C ILE A 29 -10.31 3.89 9.53
N GLU A 30 -10.87 4.06 10.73
CA GLU A 30 -10.66 5.26 11.53
C GLU A 30 -9.21 5.38 12.02
N GLU A 31 -8.59 4.27 12.45
CA GLU A 31 -7.15 4.23 12.78
C GLU A 31 -6.30 4.65 11.58
N PHE A 32 -6.60 4.12 10.39
CA PHE A 32 -5.93 4.50 9.15
C PHE A 32 -6.10 5.99 8.86
N LYS A 33 -7.33 6.52 8.92
CA LYS A 33 -7.62 7.93 8.67
C LYS A 33 -6.74 8.84 9.52
N GLN A 34 -6.58 8.51 10.80
CA GLN A 34 -5.88 9.33 11.79
C GLN A 34 -4.36 9.13 11.79
N SER A 35 -3.87 7.91 11.57
CA SER A 35 -2.46 7.55 11.82
C SER A 35 -1.68 7.15 10.57
N TYR A 36 -2.33 6.97 9.42
CA TYR A 36 -1.65 6.57 8.19
C TYR A 36 -0.61 7.59 7.74
N LYS A 37 0.57 7.08 7.41
CA LYS A 37 1.65 7.80 6.75
C LYS A 37 2.09 7.04 5.49
N PRO A 38 2.53 7.73 4.43
CA PRO A 38 2.96 7.10 3.19
C PRO A 38 4.04 6.03 3.38
N GLU A 39 5.00 6.25 4.28
CA GLU A 39 6.07 5.30 4.59
C GLU A 39 5.59 3.98 5.24
N ASP A 40 4.38 3.96 5.79
CA ASP A 40 3.80 2.77 6.42
C ASP A 40 2.95 1.93 5.44
N ALA A 41 2.92 2.25 4.14
CA ALA A 41 2.02 1.63 3.17
C ALA A 41 2.13 0.09 3.12
N ILE A 42 3.34 -0.46 3.12
CA ILE A 42 3.56 -1.93 3.12
C ILE A 42 3.01 -2.56 4.39
N LYS A 43 3.25 -1.94 5.55
CA LYS A 43 2.74 -2.41 6.84
C LYS A 43 1.21 -2.44 6.87
N TRP A 44 0.56 -1.41 6.35
CA TRP A 44 -0.90 -1.37 6.25
C TRP A 44 -1.46 -2.38 5.26
N TYR A 45 -0.76 -2.62 4.14
CA TYR A 45 -1.17 -3.61 3.12
C TYR A 45 -1.03 -5.06 3.60
N THR A 46 -0.06 -5.34 4.47
CA THR A 46 0.23 -6.69 4.98
C THR A 46 -0.54 -7.03 6.25
N LYS A 47 -1.05 -6.04 6.99
CA LYS A 47 -2.00 -6.26 8.08
C LYS A 47 -3.25 -6.98 7.54
N PRO A 48 -3.88 -7.89 8.31
CA PRO A 48 -5.18 -8.49 7.97
C PRO A 48 -6.33 -7.47 8.18
N ALA A 49 -6.26 -6.34 7.47
CA ALA A 49 -7.15 -5.19 7.59
C ALA A 49 -7.96 -4.97 6.31
N PHE A 50 -8.79 -3.93 6.32
CA PHE A 50 -9.72 -3.56 5.24
C PHE A 50 -9.01 -3.33 3.90
N VAL A 51 -7.82 -2.71 3.92
CA VAL A 51 -7.17 -2.17 2.73
C VAL A 51 -6.67 -3.27 1.79
N TYR A 52 -6.15 -4.38 2.33
CA TYR A 52 -5.65 -5.52 1.54
C TYR A 52 -6.75 -6.14 0.68
N LYS A 53 -7.91 -6.43 1.28
CA LYS A 53 -9.03 -7.09 0.60
C LYS A 53 -9.59 -6.22 -0.51
N LEU A 54 -9.76 -4.92 -0.25
CA LEU A 54 -10.29 -3.96 -1.21
C LEU A 54 -9.33 -3.77 -2.39
N ILE A 55 -8.05 -3.53 -2.14
CA ILE A 55 -7.06 -3.36 -3.20
C ILE A 55 -6.94 -4.62 -4.05
N SER A 56 -6.86 -5.79 -3.41
CA SER A 56 -6.81 -7.06 -4.13
C SER A 56 -8.04 -7.29 -5.02
N LYS A 57 -9.22 -6.83 -4.59
CA LYS A 57 -10.45 -6.91 -5.39
C LYS A 57 -10.35 -5.98 -6.60
N VAL A 58 -10.05 -4.72 -6.37
CA VAL A 58 -9.99 -3.67 -7.40
C VAL A 58 -8.97 -3.99 -8.49
N LEU A 59 -7.79 -4.51 -8.10
CA LEU A 59 -6.77 -4.95 -9.06
C LEU A 59 -7.22 -6.15 -9.90
N ARG A 60 -7.96 -7.10 -9.31
CA ARG A 60 -8.47 -8.28 -10.05
C ARG A 60 -9.64 -7.97 -10.97
N THR A 61 -10.45 -6.97 -10.63
CA THR A 61 -11.63 -6.60 -11.43
C THR A 61 -11.31 -5.55 -12.49
N GLU A 62 -10.07 -5.04 -12.53
CA GLU A 62 -9.63 -3.97 -13.43
C GLU A 62 -10.60 -2.76 -13.44
N ASP A 63 -11.22 -2.49 -12.28
CA ASP A 63 -12.20 -1.43 -12.13
C ASP A 63 -11.46 -0.09 -12.03
N ILE A 64 -11.37 0.61 -13.16
CA ILE A 64 -10.61 1.86 -13.30
C ILE A 64 -11.15 2.96 -12.37
N GLU A 65 -12.46 3.03 -12.17
CA GLU A 65 -13.06 3.99 -11.23
C GLU A 65 -12.62 3.71 -9.80
N GLN A 66 -12.68 2.45 -9.38
CA GLN A 66 -12.20 2.07 -8.06
C GLN A 66 -10.68 2.27 -7.94
N LEU A 67 -9.88 1.95 -8.97
CA LEU A 67 -8.44 2.23 -8.98
C LEU A 67 -8.16 3.72 -8.75
N CYS A 68 -8.94 4.61 -9.37
CA CYS A 68 -8.84 6.05 -9.14
C CYS A 68 -9.16 6.43 -7.69
N ILE A 69 -10.16 5.80 -7.05
CA ILE A 69 -10.47 6.05 -5.62
C ILE A 69 -9.33 5.56 -4.72
N PHE A 70 -8.79 4.36 -4.99
CA PHE A 70 -7.71 3.78 -4.20
C PHE A 70 -6.31 4.31 -4.55
N ARG A 71 -6.21 5.25 -5.52
CA ARG A 71 -4.94 5.85 -5.98
C ARG A 71 -4.07 6.36 -4.83
N TYR A 72 -4.72 6.87 -3.77
CA TYR A 72 -4.03 7.48 -2.64
C TYR A 72 -3.07 6.49 -2.00
N PHE A 73 -3.59 5.32 -1.64
CA PHE A 73 -2.81 4.27 -1.02
C PHE A 73 -1.97 3.47 -2.02
N ILE A 74 -2.47 3.23 -3.25
CA ILE A 74 -1.75 2.45 -4.24
C ILE A 74 -0.45 3.15 -4.66
N SER A 75 -0.48 4.47 -4.82
CA SER A 75 0.72 5.25 -5.18
C SER A 75 1.81 5.07 -4.12
N ASP A 76 1.46 5.27 -2.85
CA ASP A 76 2.38 5.10 -1.72
C ASP A 76 2.89 3.65 -1.65
N LEU A 77 2.01 2.66 -1.83
CA LEU A 77 2.41 1.24 -1.84
C LEU A 77 3.41 0.94 -2.96
N CYS A 78 3.16 1.41 -4.18
CA CYS A 78 4.07 1.22 -5.31
C CYS A 78 5.43 1.88 -5.06
N GLU A 79 5.46 3.08 -4.49
CA GLU A 79 6.70 3.77 -4.14
C GLU A 79 7.50 3.01 -3.10
N ASN A 80 6.86 2.53 -2.04
CA ASN A 80 7.51 1.74 -1.00
C ASN A 80 8.05 0.41 -1.56
N LEU A 81 7.26 -0.31 -2.35
CA LEU A 81 7.70 -1.56 -2.99
C LEU A 81 8.90 -1.34 -3.92
N LYS A 82 8.91 -0.23 -4.67
CA LYS A 82 10.04 0.14 -5.52
C LYS A 82 11.30 0.39 -4.70
N LYS A 83 11.19 1.11 -3.57
CA LYS A 83 12.32 1.37 -2.65
C LYS A 83 12.88 0.08 -2.06
N GLU A 84 12.02 -0.78 -1.51
CA GLU A 84 12.41 -2.08 -0.96
C GLU A 84 13.12 -2.95 -2.02
N TYR A 85 12.58 -2.98 -3.25
CA TYR A 85 13.21 -3.70 -4.34
C TYR A 85 14.60 -3.16 -4.69
N GLN A 86 14.81 -1.84 -4.71
CA GLN A 86 16.14 -1.27 -4.96
C GLN A 86 17.13 -1.67 -3.86
N ILE A 87 16.73 -1.60 -2.59
CA ILE A 87 17.57 -2.00 -1.46
C ILE A 87 17.99 -3.47 -1.58
N ILE A 88 17.04 -4.36 -1.90
CA ILE A 88 17.32 -5.78 -2.08
C ILE A 88 18.28 -6.01 -3.25
N LYS A 89 18.08 -5.30 -4.37
CA LYS A 89 18.93 -5.40 -5.55
C LYS A 89 20.36 -4.94 -5.26
N GLU A 90 20.53 -3.78 -4.63
CA GLU A 90 21.85 -3.23 -4.25
C GLU A 90 22.59 -4.18 -3.31
N ASN A 91 21.90 -4.74 -2.31
CA ASN A 91 22.49 -5.73 -1.41
C ASN A 91 22.95 -7.00 -2.13
N PHE A 92 22.17 -7.49 -3.10
CA PHE A 92 22.54 -8.64 -3.90
C PHE A 92 23.79 -8.35 -4.77
N ASP A 93 23.85 -7.18 -5.38
CA ASP A 93 25.00 -6.75 -6.19
C ASP A 93 26.27 -6.64 -5.31
N ILE A 94 26.16 -6.10 -4.08
CA ILE A 94 27.29 -6.05 -3.13
C ILE A 94 27.78 -7.45 -2.76
N ILE A 95 26.86 -8.35 -2.43
CA ILE A 95 27.20 -9.72 -2.04
C ILE A 95 27.93 -10.41 -3.18
N THR A 96 27.39 -10.37 -4.40
CA THR A 96 28.00 -11.03 -5.56
C THR A 96 29.39 -10.49 -5.86
N VAL A 97 29.60 -9.17 -5.89
CA VAL A 97 30.92 -8.54 -6.07
C VAL A 97 31.92 -8.97 -4.99
N SER A 98 31.48 -9.07 -3.73
CA SER A 98 32.33 -9.52 -2.62
C SER A 98 32.79 -10.97 -2.80
N TRP A 99 31.88 -11.89 -3.21
CA TRP A 99 32.24 -13.28 -3.50
C TRP A 99 33.26 -13.41 -4.63
N TRP A 100 33.11 -12.64 -5.71
CA TRP A 100 34.09 -12.63 -6.81
C TRP A 100 35.46 -12.09 -6.37
N THR A 101 35.49 -11.15 -5.41
CA THR A 101 36.73 -10.57 -4.90
C THR A 101 37.48 -11.54 -3.98
N ILE A 102 36.76 -12.32 -3.17
CA ILE A 102 37.34 -13.32 -2.25
C ILE A 102 37.79 -14.59 -3.00
N ALA A 103 37.13 -14.95 -4.10
CA ALA A 103 37.45 -16.15 -4.88
C ALA A 103 38.69 -16.01 -5.79
N ARG A 104 39.41 -14.88 -5.74
CA ARG A 104 40.63 -14.59 -6.49
C ARG A 104 41.84 -14.57 -5.57
#